data_AF-A0AAV7JSF0-F1
#
_entry.id   AF-A0AAV7JSF0-F1
#
_cell.length_a   1.000
_cell.length_b   1.000
_cell.length_c   1.000
_cell.angle_alpha   90.00
_cell.angle_beta   90.00
_cell.angle_gamma   90.00
#
_symmetry.space_group_name_H-M   'P 1'
#
loop_
_entity.id
_entity.type
_entity.pdbx_description
1 polymer ?
#
loop_
_entity_poly.entity_id
_entity_poly.type
_entity_poly.pdbx_seq_one_letter_code
_entity_poly.pdbx_strand_id
1 'polypeptide(L)'
;MVEDVHANSTDANYVPEDELLEPQTFTQGELNDLVRDLDLSKDKVELLPSRLKQINLLDKDVLVSHYRKPNFDLAQYYTTDGPLCYCNDIEGLYANLLQEHSSSDWRLFIDSSKRSLKAVLLHNGNLKPGVPIAHSVYLKETFVNLQEVLEAIQYRTHIWNICGDLKIIGLLMGLQQGFTKYCCFLCLWDSRATGEHYKKCDWQKRTYEVGKTYLQHSPLVYPNKVFLPPLHIKLELMKTFVKTMGRTNSAGFLHLVGKFLKLSEAKLKEGVFVGPQTRQVFRDPDFEKTLSELEMSAWNSFKWVCENFWATRSRPTTEKEWKPCLTHTRRWAVACH
;
A
#
# COMPACT_ATOMS: atom_id res chain seq x y z
N MET A 1 -26.32 -52.28 88.45
CA MET A 1 -27.58 -51.51 88.38
C MET A 1 -27.16 -50.05 88.29
N VAL A 2 -27.28 -49.32 87.18
CA VAL A 2 -28.21 -49.36 86.04
C VAL A 2 -27.47 -48.93 84.77
N GLU A 3 -27.87 -49.46 83.61
CA GLU A 3 -27.43 -49.13 82.24
C GLU A 3 -27.95 -47.75 81.77
N ASP A 4 -27.29 -47.13 80.79
CA ASP A 4 -27.96 -46.53 79.61
C ASP A 4 -26.97 -46.10 78.50
N VAL A 5 -26.76 -47.03 77.55
CA VAL A 5 -26.91 -46.98 76.07
C VAL A 5 -26.75 -45.68 75.25
N HIS A 6 -25.97 -45.82 74.15
CA HIS A 6 -25.99 -45.16 72.82
C HIS A 6 -25.32 -43.78 72.64
N ALA A 7 -24.67 -43.44 71.51
CA ALA A 7 -24.45 -44.12 70.23
C ALA A 7 -23.29 -43.45 69.45
N ASN A 8 -22.72 -44.22 68.52
CA ASN A 8 -21.86 -43.77 67.42
C ASN A 8 -22.45 -42.57 66.66
N SER A 9 -21.59 -41.61 66.33
CA SER A 9 -21.75 -40.78 65.14
C SER A 9 -20.43 -40.77 64.37
N THR A 10 -20.38 -41.63 63.36
CA THR A 10 -19.48 -41.55 62.22
C THR A 10 -19.71 -40.23 61.50
N ASP A 11 -18.78 -39.28 61.63
CA ASP A 11 -18.75 -38.13 60.74
C ASP A 11 -18.18 -38.59 59.39
N ALA A 12 -19.07 -39.07 58.53
CA ALA A 12 -18.78 -39.68 57.24
C ALA A 12 -18.59 -38.62 56.14
N ASN A 13 -17.86 -37.53 56.41
CA ASN A 13 -17.67 -36.44 55.43
C ASN A 13 -16.29 -35.75 55.47
N TYR A 14 -15.23 -36.38 55.99
CA TYR A 14 -13.86 -35.92 55.73
C TYR A 14 -13.23 -36.73 54.60
N VAL A 15 -13.29 -36.21 53.38
CA VAL A 15 -12.48 -36.68 52.24
C VAL A 15 -11.20 -35.84 52.25
N PRO A 16 -10.00 -36.44 52.37
CA PRO A 16 -8.77 -35.70 52.11
C PRO A 16 -8.74 -35.38 50.62
N GLU A 17 -8.86 -34.10 50.26
CA GLU A 17 -8.52 -33.62 48.90
C GLU A 17 -6.99 -33.66 48.73
N ASP A 18 -6.44 -34.87 48.66
CA ASP A 18 -5.16 -35.17 48.05
C ASP A 18 -5.42 -36.14 46.89
N GLU A 19 -6.38 -35.81 46.02
CA GLU A 19 -6.19 -36.17 44.62
C GLU A 19 -5.03 -35.33 44.13
N LEU A 20 -3.90 -35.97 43.85
CA LEU A 20 -2.81 -35.41 43.07
C LEU A 20 -3.36 -35.01 41.69
N LEU A 21 -4.08 -33.89 41.62
CA LEU A 21 -4.53 -33.30 40.37
C LEU A 21 -3.25 -32.98 39.60
N GLU A 22 -3.00 -33.77 38.55
CA GLU A 22 -1.94 -33.46 37.62
C GLU A 22 -2.07 -31.99 37.19
N PRO A 23 -0.97 -31.22 37.12
CA PRO A 23 -1.04 -29.81 36.78
C PRO A 23 -1.83 -29.66 35.48
N GLN A 24 -2.86 -28.80 35.48
CA GLN A 24 -3.62 -28.54 34.27
C GLN A 24 -2.67 -27.97 33.21
N THR A 25 -2.51 -28.71 32.12
CA THR A 25 -1.69 -28.33 30.98
C THR A 25 -2.51 -27.52 29.99
N PHE A 26 -1.85 -26.59 29.28
CA PHE A 26 -2.48 -25.84 28.20
C PHE A 26 -2.44 -26.64 26.90
N THR A 27 -3.59 -26.74 26.24
CA THR A 27 -3.69 -27.14 24.84
C THR A 27 -3.18 -26.01 23.92
N GLN A 28 -2.95 -26.31 22.63
CA GLN A 28 -2.56 -25.29 21.65
C GLN A 28 -3.61 -24.19 21.49
N GLY A 29 -4.90 -24.53 21.63
CA GLY A 29 -6.01 -23.58 21.54
C GLY A 29 -5.99 -22.60 22.71
N GLU A 30 -5.91 -23.12 23.93
CA GLU A 30 -5.87 -22.30 25.15
C GLU A 30 -4.61 -21.42 25.21
N LEU A 31 -3.48 -21.93 24.74
CA LEU A 31 -2.25 -21.14 24.63
C LEU A 31 -2.40 -19.98 23.64
N ASN A 32 -3.04 -20.21 22.48
CA ASN A 32 -3.29 -19.16 21.49
C ASN A 32 -4.29 -18.11 22.00
N ASP A 33 -5.34 -18.56 22.71
CA ASP A 33 -6.30 -17.67 23.34
C ASP A 33 -5.65 -16.83 24.44
N LEU A 34 -4.81 -17.43 25.29
CA LEU A 34 -4.04 -16.72 26.31
C LEU A 34 -3.10 -15.67 25.70
N VAL A 35 -2.39 -16.01 24.62
CA VAL A 35 -1.53 -15.08 23.88
C VAL A 35 -2.33 -13.89 23.34
N ARG A 36 -3.52 -14.16 22.78
CA ARG A 36 -4.41 -13.13 22.24
C ARG A 36 -4.96 -12.22 23.33
N ASP A 37 -5.43 -12.80 24.43
CA ASP A 37 -6.08 -12.08 25.52
C ASP A 37 -5.08 -11.20 26.30
N LEU A 38 -3.81 -11.61 26.36
CA LEU A 38 -2.71 -10.84 26.93
C LEU A 38 -2.08 -9.82 25.96
N ASP A 39 -2.54 -9.75 24.71
CA ASP A 39 -2.01 -8.87 23.64
C ASP A 39 -0.47 -8.89 23.56
N LEU A 40 0.12 -10.08 23.56
CA LEU A 40 1.57 -10.25 23.65
C LEU A 40 2.28 -9.85 22.34
N SER A 41 3.35 -9.06 22.47
CA SER A 41 4.31 -8.82 21.38
C SER A 41 4.95 -10.12 20.90
N LYS A 42 5.36 -10.22 19.63
CA LYS A 42 5.96 -11.43 19.03
C LYS A 42 7.06 -12.09 19.87
N ASP A 43 7.97 -11.31 20.45
CA ASP A 43 9.05 -11.84 21.31
C ASP A 43 8.51 -12.47 22.60
N LYS A 44 7.43 -11.91 23.17
CA LYS A 44 6.75 -12.45 24.36
C LYS A 44 5.91 -13.69 24.04
N VAL A 45 5.36 -13.77 22.82
CA VAL A 45 4.65 -14.96 22.30
C VAL A 45 5.58 -16.15 22.14
N GLU A 46 6.88 -15.93 21.93
CA GLU A 46 7.86 -17.01 21.97
C GLU A 46 8.30 -17.35 23.40
N LEU A 47 8.50 -16.33 24.24
CA LEU A 47 8.99 -16.50 25.62
C LEU A 47 7.99 -17.24 26.51
N LEU A 48 6.70 -16.89 26.45
CA LEU A 48 5.67 -17.46 27.33
C LEU A 48 5.51 -18.98 27.15
N PRO A 49 5.26 -19.51 25.93
CA PRO A 49 5.23 -20.96 25.71
C PRO A 49 6.55 -21.64 26.08
N SER A 50 7.69 -21.00 25.82
CA SER A 50 9.00 -21.55 26.20
C SER A 50 9.14 -21.73 27.72
N ARG A 51 8.63 -20.79 28.52
CA ARG A 51 8.61 -20.91 29.99
C ARG A 51 7.59 -21.95 30.47
N LEU A 52 6.38 -21.96 29.91
CA LEU A 52 5.35 -22.95 30.24
C LEU A 52 5.82 -24.38 29.93
N LYS A 53 6.58 -24.56 28.84
CA LYS A 53 7.21 -25.83 28.49
C LYS A 53 8.26 -26.27 29.50
N GLN A 54 9.08 -25.34 30.02
CA GLN A 54 10.11 -25.64 31.03
C GLN A 54 9.51 -26.13 32.35
N ILE A 55 8.31 -25.66 32.70
CA ILE A 55 7.61 -26.04 33.93
C ILE A 55 6.54 -27.13 33.70
N ASN A 56 6.57 -27.81 32.54
CA ASN A 56 5.67 -28.91 32.18
C ASN A 56 4.16 -28.57 32.23
N LEU A 57 3.79 -27.32 31.89
CA LEU A 57 2.39 -26.88 31.83
C LEU A 57 1.82 -26.87 30.40
N LEU A 58 2.47 -27.53 29.44
CA LEU A 58 1.95 -27.64 28.06
C LEU A 58 1.69 -29.11 27.73
N ASP A 59 0.64 -29.36 26.94
CA ASP A 59 0.42 -30.70 26.37
C ASP A 59 1.60 -31.12 25.49
N LYS A 60 1.82 -32.43 25.39
CA LYS A 60 2.93 -33.03 24.62
C LYS A 60 2.90 -32.65 23.13
N ASP A 61 1.72 -32.35 22.61
CA ASP A 61 1.49 -32.02 21.19
C ASP A 61 1.51 -30.51 20.90
N VAL A 62 1.78 -29.65 21.90
CA VAL A 62 1.85 -28.20 21.71
C VAL A 62 3.12 -27.83 20.97
N LEU A 63 2.95 -27.15 19.83
CA LEU A 63 4.03 -26.66 19.00
C LEU A 63 4.44 -25.27 19.49
N VAL A 64 5.61 -25.18 20.11
CA VAL A 64 6.26 -23.90 20.38
C VAL A 64 6.92 -23.43 19.09
N SER A 65 6.29 -22.47 18.40
CA SER A 65 6.87 -21.84 17.23
C SER A 65 7.88 -20.78 17.64
N HIS A 66 9.14 -20.94 17.24
CA HIS A 66 10.13 -19.88 17.37
C HIS A 66 9.96 -18.87 16.24
N TYR A 67 9.98 -17.58 16.58
CA TYR A 67 9.99 -16.56 15.55
C TYR A 67 11.38 -16.55 14.92
N ARG A 68 11.49 -16.99 13.67
CA ARG A 68 12.73 -16.79 12.92
C ARG A 68 12.99 -15.29 12.88
N LYS A 69 14.23 -14.88 13.17
CA LYS A 69 14.73 -13.51 12.93
C LYS A 69 15.55 -13.46 11.63
N PRO A 70 14.99 -13.82 10.44
CA PRO A 70 15.69 -13.51 9.21
C PRO A 70 15.77 -11.99 9.16
N ASN A 71 16.98 -11.44 9.02
CA ASN A 71 17.31 -10.01 9.06
C ASN A 71 17.67 -9.41 10.43
N PHE A 72 18.04 -10.21 11.44
CA PHE A 72 18.63 -9.64 12.66
C PHE A 72 19.83 -8.74 12.36
N ASP A 73 20.68 -9.16 11.42
CA ASP A 73 21.87 -8.41 10.98
C ASP A 73 21.54 -7.10 10.26
N LEU A 74 20.31 -6.96 9.75
CA LEU A 74 19.86 -5.71 9.12
C LEU A 74 19.19 -4.77 10.13
N ALA A 75 18.70 -5.28 11.25
CA ALA A 75 17.97 -4.49 12.25
C ALA A 75 18.81 -3.33 12.81
N GLN A 76 20.14 -3.49 12.84
CA GLN A 76 21.07 -2.44 13.27
C GLN A 76 21.03 -1.15 12.41
N TYR A 77 20.61 -1.26 11.15
CA TYR A 77 20.47 -0.12 10.22
C TYR A 77 19.10 0.54 10.30
N TYR A 78 18.24 0.12 11.23
CA TYR A 78 16.92 0.68 11.43
C TYR A 78 16.75 1.19 12.85
N THR A 79 16.13 2.35 12.98
CA THR A 79 15.74 2.94 14.26
C THR A 79 14.22 3.04 14.32
N THR A 80 13.65 2.81 15.50
CA THR A 80 12.24 3.10 15.77
C THR A 80 12.17 4.30 16.70
N ASP A 81 11.59 5.39 16.19
CA ASP A 81 11.32 6.60 16.96
C ASP A 81 9.81 6.83 16.99
N GLY A 82 9.22 6.67 18.18
CA GLY A 82 7.78 6.70 18.39
C GLY A 82 7.02 5.80 17.39
N PRO A 83 6.10 6.35 16.57
CA PRO A 83 5.31 5.57 15.62
C PRO A 83 6.06 5.17 14.34
N LEU A 84 7.28 5.65 14.12
CA LEU A 84 8.00 5.50 12.86
C LEU A 84 9.21 4.59 13.02
N CYS A 85 9.29 3.55 12.19
CA CYS A 85 10.49 2.75 11.99
C CYS A 85 11.15 3.18 10.67
N TYR A 86 12.43 3.54 10.68
CA TYR A 86 13.12 4.03 9.50
C TYR A 86 14.59 3.59 9.46
N CYS A 87 15.17 3.57 8.25
CA CYS A 87 16.57 3.26 8.05
C CYS A 87 17.40 4.51 8.39
N ASN A 88 18.30 4.39 9.36
CA ASN A 88 19.16 5.47 9.83
C ASN A 88 20.55 5.45 9.17
N ASP A 89 20.94 4.33 8.55
CA ASP A 89 22.21 4.15 7.85
C ASP A 89 22.00 3.41 6.52
N ILE A 90 21.72 4.18 5.47
CA ILE A 90 21.51 3.69 4.12
C ILE A 90 22.79 3.06 3.55
N GLU A 91 23.94 3.69 3.74
CA GLU A 91 25.20 3.22 3.17
C GLU A 91 25.63 1.89 3.81
N GLY A 92 25.53 1.77 5.13
CA GLY A 92 25.77 0.52 5.85
C GLY A 92 24.81 -0.60 5.45
N LEU A 93 23.51 -0.27 5.28
CA LEU A 93 22.52 -1.22 4.80
C LEU A 93 22.90 -1.77 3.42
N TYR A 94 23.25 -0.90 2.46
CA TYR A 94 23.61 -1.33 1.11
C TYR A 94 24.95 -2.08 1.06
N ALA A 95 25.93 -1.67 1.87
CA ALA A 95 27.18 -2.40 2.03
C ALA A 95 26.95 -3.83 2.54
N ASN A 96 26.05 -4.02 3.51
CA ASN A 96 25.68 -5.34 4.02
C ASN A 96 24.94 -6.18 2.97
N LEU A 97 24.12 -5.54 2.14
CA LEU A 97 23.47 -6.17 0.99
C LEU A 97 24.42 -6.46 -0.18
N LEU A 98 25.72 -6.23 -0.02
CA LEU A 98 26.78 -6.40 -1.02
C LEU A 98 26.48 -5.60 -2.31
N GLN A 99 25.99 -4.37 -2.13
CA GLN A 99 25.60 -3.49 -3.21
C GLN A 99 26.13 -2.08 -2.99
N GLU A 100 26.59 -1.44 -4.05
CA GLU A 100 26.84 0.00 -4.02
C GLU A 100 25.50 0.75 -4.11
N HIS A 101 25.35 1.76 -3.25
CA HIS A 101 24.23 2.69 -3.29
C HIS A 101 24.62 3.94 -4.08
N SER A 102 23.86 4.21 -5.13
CA SER A 102 23.88 5.51 -5.80
C SER A 102 22.46 6.05 -5.86
N SER A 103 22.23 7.22 -5.27
CA SER A 103 20.89 7.81 -5.20
C SER A 103 20.24 8.04 -6.57
N SER A 104 21.01 8.14 -7.65
CA SER A 104 20.49 8.25 -9.03
C SER A 104 19.81 6.97 -9.51
N ASP A 105 20.18 5.83 -8.96
CA ASP A 105 19.73 4.50 -9.41
C ASP A 105 18.44 4.08 -8.71
N TRP A 106 18.04 4.82 -7.68
CA TRP A 106 16.87 4.53 -6.87
C TRP A 106 15.86 5.68 -6.95
N ARG A 107 14.59 5.32 -6.80
CA ARG A 107 13.49 6.26 -6.58
C ARG A 107 12.81 5.91 -5.27
N LEU A 108 12.49 6.93 -4.50
CA LEU A 108 11.72 6.84 -3.28
C LEU A 108 10.24 6.71 -3.64
N PHE A 109 9.66 5.56 -3.34
CA PHE A 109 8.24 5.30 -3.44
C PHE A 109 7.59 5.45 -2.07
N ILE A 110 6.66 6.40 -1.93
CA ILE A 110 5.85 6.55 -0.73
C ILE A 110 4.43 6.14 -1.05
N ASP A 111 3.97 5.13 -0.32
CA ASP A 111 2.61 4.61 -0.39
C ASP A 111 1.97 4.67 0.98
N SER A 112 0.66 4.88 0.95
CA SER A 112 -0.12 5.03 2.14
C SER A 112 -1.45 4.32 1.98
N SER A 113 -1.86 3.72 3.09
CA SER A 113 -3.11 3.01 3.22
C SER A 113 -3.82 3.50 4.47
N LYS A 114 -5.09 3.10 4.64
CA LYS A 114 -5.82 3.36 5.89
C LYS A 114 -5.12 2.86 7.16
N ARG A 115 -4.18 1.93 7.03
CA ARG A 115 -3.54 1.23 8.17
C ARG A 115 -2.03 1.43 8.27
N SER A 116 -1.39 2.04 7.26
CA SER A 116 0.06 2.18 7.26
C SER A 116 0.56 3.19 6.23
N LEU A 117 1.68 3.80 6.56
CA LEU A 117 2.51 4.62 5.69
C LEU A 117 3.83 3.87 5.45
N LYS A 118 4.26 3.78 4.19
CA LYS A 118 5.45 3.03 3.78
C LYS A 118 6.29 3.84 2.82
N ALA A 119 7.60 3.83 3.05
CA ALA A 119 8.59 4.40 2.15
C ALA A 119 9.55 3.30 1.72
N VAL A 120 9.69 3.11 0.41
CA VAL A 120 10.48 2.02 -0.19
C VAL A 120 11.34 2.60 -1.31
N LEU A 121 12.63 2.28 -1.32
CA LEU A 121 13.50 2.55 -2.46
C LEU A 121 13.26 1.49 -3.54
N LEU A 122 12.91 1.94 -4.74
CA LEU A 122 12.74 1.09 -5.91
C LEU A 122 13.88 1.34 -6.89
N HIS A 123 14.56 0.28 -7.31
CA HIS A 123 15.62 0.40 -8.30
C HIS A 123 15.03 0.81 -9.66
N ASN A 124 15.68 1.75 -10.33
CA ASN A 124 15.29 2.18 -11.66
C ASN A 124 15.37 1.01 -12.65
N GLY A 125 14.31 0.77 -13.41
CA GLY A 125 14.21 -0.41 -14.26
C GLY A 125 13.86 -1.72 -13.54
N ASN A 126 13.59 -1.69 -12.23
CA ASN A 126 13.20 -2.85 -11.42
C ASN A 126 14.19 -4.03 -11.50
N LEU A 127 15.49 -3.75 -11.65
CA LEU A 127 16.53 -4.77 -11.76
C LEU A 127 16.89 -5.39 -10.39
N LYS A 128 16.64 -4.65 -9.32
CA LYS A 128 16.92 -5.07 -7.94
C LYS A 128 15.63 -5.01 -7.10
N PRO A 129 15.52 -5.82 -6.03
CA PRO A 129 14.37 -5.77 -5.14
C PRO A 129 14.23 -4.41 -4.48
N GLY A 130 12.99 -4.05 -4.11
CA GLY A 130 12.73 -2.83 -3.36
C GLY A 130 13.26 -2.93 -1.93
N VAL A 131 13.85 -1.85 -1.42
CA VAL A 131 14.41 -1.77 -0.07
C VAL A 131 13.49 -0.90 0.80
N PRO A 132 12.80 -1.46 1.81
CA PRO A 132 12.00 -0.66 2.73
C PRO A 132 12.91 0.26 3.54
N ILE A 133 12.63 1.56 3.56
CA ILE A 133 13.43 2.54 4.32
C ILE A 133 12.62 3.26 5.38
N ALA A 134 11.30 3.24 5.32
CA ALA A 134 10.46 3.69 6.44
C ALA A 134 9.11 2.98 6.45
N HIS A 135 8.57 2.79 7.65
CA HIS A 135 7.29 2.16 7.88
C HIS A 135 6.65 2.68 9.16
N SER A 136 5.35 2.95 9.10
CA SER A 136 4.52 3.21 10.28
C SER A 136 3.13 2.63 10.08
N VAL A 137 2.52 2.08 11.14
CA VAL A 137 1.10 1.70 11.16
C VAL A 137 0.21 2.76 11.81
N TYR A 138 0.81 3.78 12.42
CA TYR A 138 0.10 4.79 13.19
C TYR A 138 0.05 6.14 12.46
N LEU A 139 1.06 6.46 11.65
CA LEU A 139 1.10 7.70 10.89
C LEU A 139 0.04 7.72 9.78
N LYS A 140 -0.68 8.83 9.73
CA LYS A 140 -1.66 9.15 8.68
C LYS A 140 -1.02 9.94 7.54
N GLU A 141 -1.74 10.01 6.43
CA GLU A 141 -1.40 10.82 5.25
C GLU A 141 -1.62 12.32 5.51
N THR A 142 -0.71 12.93 6.26
CA THR A 142 -0.69 14.37 6.52
C THR A 142 0.62 14.96 6.04
N PHE A 143 0.62 16.27 5.77
CA PHE A 143 1.83 17.00 5.39
C PHE A 143 2.93 16.86 6.47
N VAL A 144 2.55 17.05 7.74
CA VAL A 144 3.46 16.98 8.90
C VAL A 144 4.11 15.60 9.03
N ASN A 145 3.31 14.52 8.95
CA ASN A 145 3.87 13.18 9.07
C ASN A 145 4.79 12.82 7.90
N LEU A 146 4.48 13.28 6.68
CA LEU A 146 5.36 13.08 5.54
C LEU A 146 6.66 13.88 5.68
N GLN A 147 6.61 15.06 6.28
CA GLN A 147 7.80 15.84 6.62
C GLN A 147 8.69 15.07 7.61
N GLU A 148 8.11 14.56 8.71
CA GLU A 148 8.84 13.74 9.70
C GLU A 148 9.49 12.51 9.04
N VAL A 149 8.78 11.82 8.15
CA VAL A 149 9.33 10.67 7.41
C VAL A 149 10.51 11.08 6.54
N LEU A 150 10.41 12.19 5.80
CA LEU A 150 11.48 12.67 4.92
C LEU A 150 12.72 13.17 5.68
N GLU A 151 12.51 13.76 6.86
CA GLU A 151 13.58 14.17 7.77
C GLU A 151 14.30 12.95 8.36
N ALA A 152 13.55 11.95 8.82
CA ALA A 152 14.10 10.72 9.40
C ALA A 152 14.98 9.94 8.41
N ILE A 153 14.55 9.82 7.14
CA ILE A 153 15.33 9.15 6.08
C ILE A 153 16.37 10.06 5.41
N GLN A 154 16.57 11.28 5.92
CA GLN A 154 17.53 12.25 5.41
C GLN A 154 17.38 12.52 3.90
N TYR A 155 16.16 12.74 3.42
CA TYR A 155 15.86 12.93 2.00
C TYR A 155 16.74 14.01 1.33
N ARG A 156 17.06 15.09 2.07
CA ARG A 156 17.87 16.20 1.54
C ARG A 156 19.31 15.81 1.22
N THR A 157 19.83 14.75 1.83
CA THR A 157 21.17 14.23 1.56
C THR A 157 21.20 13.41 0.27
N HIS A 158 20.19 12.55 0.08
CA HIS A 158 20.16 11.62 -1.04
C HIS A 158 19.49 12.18 -2.31
N ILE A 159 18.48 13.04 -2.15
CA ILE A 159 17.76 13.70 -3.25
C ILE A 159 17.26 12.68 -4.30
N TRP A 160 16.72 11.56 -3.81
CA TRP A 160 16.11 10.53 -4.67
C TRP A 160 14.98 11.14 -5.50
N ASN A 161 14.73 10.53 -6.66
CA ASN A 161 13.50 10.81 -7.39
C ASN A 161 12.30 10.28 -6.60
N ILE A 162 11.17 10.97 -6.65
CA ILE A 162 9.96 10.67 -5.89
C ILE A 162 8.92 10.04 -6.80
N CYS A 163 8.29 8.97 -6.32
CA CYS A 163 7.13 8.35 -6.93
C CYS A 163 6.12 8.00 -5.81
N GLY A 164 4.83 7.98 -6.13
CA GLY A 164 3.80 7.69 -5.14
C GLY A 164 2.42 7.92 -5.73
N ASP A 165 1.38 7.64 -4.95
CA ASP A 165 0.02 8.05 -5.29
C ASP A 165 -0.01 9.58 -5.56
N LEU A 166 -0.86 10.02 -6.49
CA LEU A 166 -1.09 11.44 -6.75
C LEU A 166 -1.48 12.22 -5.49
N LYS A 167 -2.18 11.59 -4.54
CA LYS A 167 -2.50 12.19 -3.25
C LYS A 167 -1.25 12.45 -2.41
N ILE A 168 -0.34 11.48 -2.32
CA ILE A 168 0.94 11.61 -1.63
C ILE A 168 1.81 12.67 -2.30
N ILE A 169 1.90 12.63 -3.64
CA ILE A 169 2.60 13.66 -4.40
C ILE A 169 1.99 15.04 -4.12
N GLY A 170 0.66 15.18 -4.13
CA GLY A 170 -0.01 16.43 -3.80
C GLY A 170 0.39 16.98 -2.43
N LEU A 171 0.47 16.12 -1.42
CA LEU A 171 0.93 16.51 -0.08
C LEU A 171 2.39 16.91 -0.05
N LEU A 172 3.28 16.11 -0.67
CA LEU A 172 4.70 16.44 -0.78
C LEU A 172 4.94 17.77 -1.49
N MET A 173 4.05 18.13 -2.41
CA MET A 173 4.07 19.39 -3.15
C MET A 173 3.35 20.54 -2.42
N GLY A 174 2.84 20.31 -1.21
CA GLY A 174 2.20 21.32 -0.37
C GLY A 174 0.78 21.73 -0.79
N LEU A 175 0.12 20.93 -1.62
CA LEU A 175 -1.25 21.20 -2.05
C LEU A 175 -2.26 20.96 -0.92
N GLN A 176 -3.28 21.82 -0.89
CA GLN A 176 -4.44 21.65 -0.03
C GLN A 176 -5.19 20.35 -0.37
N GLN A 177 -5.53 19.59 0.66
CA GLN A 177 -6.36 18.39 0.52
C GLN A 177 -7.81 18.72 0.14
N GLY A 178 -8.48 17.78 -0.53
CA GLY A 178 -9.89 17.86 -0.91
C GLY A 178 -10.11 18.22 -2.38
N PHE A 179 -11.38 18.45 -2.75
CA PHE A 179 -11.79 18.74 -4.12
C PHE A 179 -11.55 20.23 -4.48
N THR A 180 -10.28 20.60 -4.60
CA THR A 180 -9.86 21.96 -4.94
C THR A 180 -10.00 22.25 -6.43
N LYS A 181 -10.16 23.54 -6.78
CA LYS A 181 -10.29 23.99 -8.17
C LYS A 181 -9.02 23.72 -8.97
N TYR A 182 -7.85 24.01 -8.39
CA TYR A 182 -6.54 23.74 -9.01
C TYR A 182 -5.83 22.63 -8.25
N CYS A 183 -6.20 21.37 -8.51
CA CYS A 183 -5.68 20.20 -7.81
C CYS A 183 -4.41 19.60 -8.43
N CYS A 184 -4.05 19.98 -9.65
CA CYS A 184 -2.84 19.47 -10.32
C CYS A 184 -1.59 20.14 -9.76
N PHE A 185 -0.56 19.35 -9.42
CA PHE A 185 0.71 19.88 -8.90
C PHE A 185 1.62 20.46 -9.99
N LEU A 186 1.36 20.18 -11.27
CA LEU A 186 2.15 20.66 -12.42
C LEU A 186 1.62 21.98 -13.01
N CYS A 187 0.30 22.12 -13.07
CA CYS A 187 -0.37 23.24 -13.74
C CYS A 187 -1.66 23.65 -13.04
N LEU A 188 -2.20 24.79 -13.44
CA LEU A 188 -3.47 25.33 -12.96
C LEU A 188 -4.65 24.76 -13.77
N TRP A 189 -4.70 23.43 -13.87
CA TRP A 189 -5.84 22.73 -14.46
C TRP A 189 -7.08 22.97 -13.60
N ASP A 190 -8.11 23.56 -14.20
CA ASP A 190 -9.35 23.94 -13.52
C ASP A 190 -10.33 22.76 -13.49
N SER A 191 -10.42 22.09 -12.35
CA SER A 191 -11.30 20.93 -12.15
C SER A 191 -12.79 21.24 -12.34
N ARG A 192 -13.18 22.52 -12.29
CA ARG A 192 -14.58 22.96 -12.42
C ARG A 192 -14.93 23.36 -13.86
N ALA A 193 -13.96 23.52 -14.75
CA ALA A 193 -14.16 23.92 -16.14
C ALA A 193 -14.47 22.73 -17.06
N THR A 194 -15.54 21.98 -16.77
CA THR A 194 -15.90 20.73 -17.48
C THR A 194 -16.01 20.89 -18.99
N GLY A 195 -16.51 22.04 -19.47
CA GLY A 195 -16.61 22.36 -20.89
C GLY A 195 -15.26 22.57 -21.60
N GLU A 196 -14.19 22.82 -20.84
CA GLU A 196 -12.84 23.15 -21.34
C GLU A 196 -11.83 22.00 -21.18
N HIS A 197 -12.13 21.01 -20.32
CA HIS A 197 -11.23 19.86 -20.05
C HIS A 197 -10.78 19.15 -21.31
N TYR A 198 -11.67 19.08 -22.29
CA TYR A 198 -11.46 18.44 -23.59
C TYR A 198 -11.40 19.46 -24.72
N LYS A 199 -10.95 20.70 -24.46
CA LYS A 199 -10.73 21.73 -25.49
C LYS A 199 -9.38 22.40 -25.31
N LYS A 200 -9.04 22.71 -24.06
CA LYS A 200 -7.82 23.39 -23.67
C LYS A 200 -6.72 22.39 -23.33
N CYS A 201 -5.66 22.40 -24.12
CA CYS A 201 -4.48 21.54 -23.91
C CYS A 201 -3.38 22.24 -23.11
N ASP A 202 -3.32 23.58 -23.15
CA ASP A 202 -2.29 24.37 -22.49
C ASP A 202 -2.88 25.10 -21.28
N TRP A 203 -2.59 24.59 -20.10
CA TRP A 203 -2.92 25.21 -18.82
C TRP A 203 -1.70 25.93 -18.27
N GLN A 204 -1.92 27.07 -17.59
CA GLN A 204 -0.83 27.83 -17.00
C GLN A 204 -0.02 26.96 -16.03
N LYS A 205 1.30 27.02 -16.14
CA LYS A 205 2.20 26.29 -15.24
C LYS A 205 2.05 26.79 -13.80
N ARG A 206 2.11 25.87 -12.84
CA ARG A 206 1.99 26.21 -11.43
C ARG A 206 3.25 26.90 -10.94
N THR A 207 3.08 27.97 -10.17
CA THR A 207 4.13 28.53 -9.30
C THR A 207 3.91 28.03 -7.87
N TYR A 208 4.99 27.76 -7.14
CA TYR A 208 4.93 27.24 -5.77
C TYR A 208 4.97 28.38 -4.73
N GLU A 209 4.07 29.35 -4.91
CA GLU A 209 3.88 30.46 -3.97
C GLU A 209 2.83 30.09 -2.91
N VAL A 210 3.24 30.03 -1.64
CA VAL A 210 2.37 29.64 -0.52
C VAL A 210 1.22 30.64 -0.36
N GLY A 211 0.02 30.13 -0.09
CA GLY A 211 -1.20 30.92 0.06
C GLY A 211 -1.92 31.22 -1.26
N LYS A 212 -1.32 30.92 -2.42
CA LYS A 212 -1.94 31.09 -3.74
C LYS A 212 -2.33 29.76 -4.34
N THR A 213 -3.40 29.75 -5.14
CA THR A 213 -3.78 28.60 -5.99
C THR A 213 -3.87 27.26 -5.24
N TYR A 214 -4.36 27.28 -4.00
CA TYR A 214 -4.53 26.10 -3.12
C TYR A 214 -3.21 25.45 -2.66
N LEU A 215 -2.11 26.19 -2.66
CA LEU A 215 -0.85 25.77 -2.03
C LEU A 215 -0.83 26.20 -0.56
N GLN A 216 -0.92 25.26 0.37
CA GLN A 216 -0.94 25.53 1.81
C GLN A 216 0.45 25.56 2.42
N HIS A 217 1.36 24.75 1.89
CA HIS A 217 2.71 24.61 2.42
C HIS A 217 3.75 24.70 1.31
N SER A 218 4.98 25.02 1.67
CA SER A 218 6.10 24.89 0.74
C SER A 218 6.32 23.42 0.39
N PRO A 219 6.70 23.08 -0.86
CA PRO A 219 7.02 21.72 -1.23
C PRO A 219 8.12 21.11 -0.33
N LEU A 220 7.90 19.90 0.15
CA LEU A 220 8.88 19.11 0.91
C LEU A 220 9.97 18.53 0.02
N VAL A 221 9.66 18.35 -1.27
CA VAL A 221 10.55 17.76 -2.28
C VAL A 221 10.69 18.70 -3.48
N TYR A 222 11.75 18.51 -4.26
CA TYR A 222 11.96 19.34 -5.44
C TYR A 222 10.97 18.95 -6.57
N PRO A 223 10.27 19.91 -7.19
CA PRO A 223 9.30 19.62 -8.25
C PRO A 223 9.88 18.81 -9.43
N ASN A 224 11.15 19.04 -9.78
CA ASN A 224 11.86 18.33 -10.85
C ASN A 224 12.29 16.90 -10.48
N LYS A 225 12.13 16.50 -9.21
CA LYS A 225 12.40 15.14 -8.73
C LYS A 225 11.15 14.27 -8.66
N VAL A 226 9.96 14.83 -8.88
CA VAL A 226 8.70 14.10 -8.82
C VAL A 226 8.39 13.44 -10.16
N PHE A 227 8.13 12.13 -10.13
CA PHE A 227 7.66 11.36 -11.27
C PHE A 227 6.18 11.01 -11.12
N LEU A 228 5.47 11.06 -12.24
CA LEU A 228 4.09 10.58 -12.28
C LEU A 228 4.09 9.05 -12.15
N PRO A 229 3.24 8.48 -11.30
CA PRO A 229 3.15 7.03 -11.10
C PRO A 229 2.50 6.35 -12.33
N PRO A 230 3.26 5.67 -13.21
CA PRO A 230 2.71 5.08 -14.44
C PRO A 230 1.61 4.07 -14.17
N LEU A 231 1.82 3.29 -13.12
CA LEU A 231 0.92 2.21 -12.74
C LEU A 231 -0.42 2.75 -12.27
N HIS A 232 -0.43 3.73 -11.36
CA HIS A 232 -1.67 4.29 -10.81
C HIS A 232 -2.50 4.97 -11.91
N ILE A 233 -1.86 5.70 -12.83
CA ILE A 233 -2.58 6.35 -13.93
C ILE A 233 -3.13 5.30 -14.91
N LYS A 234 -2.36 4.26 -15.26
CA LYS A 234 -2.85 3.17 -16.11
C LYS A 234 -4.04 2.44 -15.49
N LEU A 235 -4.01 2.18 -14.19
CA LEU A 235 -5.10 1.53 -13.47
C LEU A 235 -6.35 2.42 -13.43
N GLU A 236 -6.23 3.72 -13.14
CA GLU A 236 -7.37 4.64 -13.12
C GLU A 236 -7.99 4.87 -14.51
N LEU A 237 -7.18 4.91 -15.57
CA LEU A 237 -7.69 4.94 -16.95
C LEU A 237 -8.43 3.66 -17.30
N MET A 238 -7.87 2.49 -17.00
CA MET A 238 -8.54 1.20 -17.22
C MET A 238 -9.88 1.13 -16.47
N LYS A 239 -9.88 1.54 -15.20
CA LYS A 239 -11.06 1.58 -14.36
C LYS A 239 -12.16 2.43 -14.96
N THR A 240 -11.83 3.64 -15.38
CA THR A 240 -12.80 4.57 -15.98
C THR A 240 -13.33 4.02 -17.31
N PHE A 241 -12.46 3.46 -18.15
CA PHE A 241 -12.85 2.86 -19.43
C PHE A 241 -13.88 1.74 -19.23
N VAL A 242 -13.59 0.78 -18.34
CA VAL A 242 -14.51 -0.33 -18.07
C VAL A 242 -15.78 0.13 -17.37
N LYS A 243 -15.68 1.11 -16.45
CA LYS A 243 -16.84 1.68 -15.78
C LYS A 243 -17.81 2.33 -16.75
N THR A 244 -17.32 3.03 -17.78
CA THR A 244 -18.19 3.58 -18.82
C THR A 244 -18.86 2.47 -19.62
N MET A 245 -18.12 1.46 -20.08
CA MET A 245 -18.68 0.32 -20.80
C MET A 245 -19.74 -0.43 -19.96
N GLY A 246 -19.51 -0.55 -18.65
CA GLY A 246 -20.44 -1.19 -17.71
C GLY A 246 -21.73 -0.40 -17.46
N ARG A 247 -21.79 0.91 -17.74
CA ARG A 247 -23.03 1.70 -17.65
C ARG A 247 -24.02 1.36 -18.75
N THR A 248 -23.51 1.02 -19.94
CA THR A 248 -24.32 0.68 -21.12
C THR A 248 -24.43 -0.82 -21.36
N ASN A 249 -23.75 -1.65 -20.54
CA ASN A 249 -23.59 -3.08 -20.77
C ASN A 249 -23.14 -3.38 -22.20
N SER A 250 -22.11 -2.67 -22.68
CA SER A 250 -21.64 -2.85 -24.06
C SER A 250 -21.13 -4.27 -24.33
N ALA A 251 -21.04 -4.64 -25.60
CA ALA A 251 -20.50 -5.94 -26.00
C ALA A 251 -19.08 -6.17 -25.46
N GLY A 252 -18.23 -5.13 -25.46
CA GLY A 252 -16.92 -5.15 -24.82
C GLY A 252 -16.99 -5.44 -23.31
N PHE A 253 -17.93 -4.84 -22.59
CA PHE A 253 -18.13 -5.13 -21.17
C PHE A 253 -18.56 -6.58 -20.93
N LEU A 254 -19.53 -7.08 -21.70
CA LEU A 254 -20.01 -8.47 -21.60
C LEU A 254 -18.90 -9.48 -21.91
N HIS A 255 -18.01 -9.17 -22.86
CA HIS A 255 -16.81 -9.97 -23.11
C HIS A 255 -15.90 -10.05 -21.87
N LEU A 256 -15.68 -8.93 -21.18
CA LEU A 256 -14.89 -8.89 -19.94
C LEU A 256 -15.55 -9.70 -18.81
N VAL A 257 -16.88 -9.65 -18.69
CA VAL A 257 -17.65 -10.49 -17.74
C VAL A 257 -17.44 -11.98 -18.03
N GLY A 258 -17.54 -12.38 -19.29
CA GLY A 258 -17.30 -13.77 -19.71
C GLY A 258 -15.85 -14.21 -19.52
N LYS A 259 -14.87 -13.31 -19.75
CA LYS A 259 -13.44 -13.61 -19.60
C LYS A 259 -13.02 -13.77 -18.14
N PHE A 260 -13.52 -12.90 -17.26
CA PHE A 260 -13.14 -12.85 -15.85
C PHE A 260 -14.22 -13.46 -14.95
N LEU A 261 -14.55 -14.74 -15.14
CA LEU A 261 -15.57 -15.47 -14.37
C LEU A 261 -15.34 -15.45 -12.84
N LYS A 262 -14.11 -15.22 -12.39
CA LYS A 262 -13.75 -15.10 -10.97
C LYS A 262 -14.00 -13.71 -10.38
N LEU A 263 -14.26 -12.70 -11.21
CA LEU A 263 -14.65 -11.37 -10.78
C LEU A 263 -16.17 -11.25 -10.80
N SER A 264 -16.75 -10.68 -9.75
CA SER A 264 -18.16 -10.35 -9.77
C SER A 264 -18.42 -9.24 -10.78
N GLU A 265 -19.60 -9.27 -11.40
CA GLU A 265 -20.05 -8.20 -12.31
C GLU A 265 -20.01 -6.83 -11.63
N ALA A 266 -20.35 -6.75 -10.34
CA ALA A 266 -20.26 -5.51 -9.56
C ALA A 266 -18.83 -4.94 -9.50
N LYS A 267 -17.81 -5.80 -9.32
CA LYS A 267 -16.40 -5.37 -9.34
C LYS A 267 -15.99 -4.87 -10.72
N LEU A 268 -16.46 -5.53 -11.78
CA LEU A 268 -16.20 -5.12 -13.16
C LEU A 268 -16.88 -3.79 -13.49
N LYS A 269 -18.14 -3.58 -13.07
CA LYS A 269 -18.87 -2.30 -13.25
C LYS A 269 -18.17 -1.14 -12.54
N GLU A 270 -17.55 -1.40 -11.39
CA GLU A 270 -16.72 -0.41 -10.70
C GLU A 270 -15.31 -0.27 -11.28
N GLY A 271 -14.98 -1.02 -12.34
CA GLY A 271 -13.68 -0.98 -13.00
C GLY A 271 -12.53 -1.44 -12.11
N VAL A 272 -12.79 -2.35 -11.16
CA VAL A 272 -11.79 -2.84 -10.20
C VAL A 272 -10.91 -3.90 -10.89
N PHE A 273 -9.78 -3.45 -11.44
CA PHE A 273 -8.77 -4.31 -12.06
C PHE A 273 -7.44 -4.25 -11.32
N VAL A 274 -6.73 -5.38 -11.29
CA VAL A 274 -5.31 -5.42 -10.90
C VAL A 274 -4.41 -5.48 -12.12
N GLY A 275 -3.14 -5.08 -11.95
CA GLY A 275 -2.15 -5.03 -13.05
C GLY A 275 -2.09 -6.29 -13.94
N PRO A 276 -2.10 -7.53 -13.39
CA PRO A 276 -2.17 -8.74 -14.19
C PRO A 276 -3.41 -8.83 -15.10
N GLN A 277 -4.60 -8.45 -14.59
CA GLN A 277 -5.84 -8.50 -15.36
C GLN A 277 -5.83 -7.44 -16.46
N THR A 278 -5.38 -6.22 -16.16
CA THR A 278 -5.20 -5.18 -17.19
C THR A 278 -4.28 -5.69 -18.30
N ARG A 279 -3.16 -6.35 -17.97
CA ARG A 279 -2.27 -6.94 -18.99
C ARG A 279 -2.93 -8.02 -19.84
N GLN A 280 -3.85 -8.80 -19.28
CA GLN A 280 -4.60 -9.80 -20.04
C GLN A 280 -5.54 -9.16 -21.06
N VAL A 281 -6.24 -8.08 -20.68
CA VAL A 281 -7.11 -7.33 -21.61
C VAL A 281 -6.30 -6.71 -22.75
N PHE A 282 -5.13 -6.14 -22.45
CA PHE A 282 -4.23 -5.59 -23.48
C PHE A 282 -3.71 -6.63 -24.49
N ARG A 283 -3.74 -7.92 -24.15
CA ARG A 283 -3.27 -9.02 -25.01
C ARG A 283 -4.42 -9.79 -25.66
N ASP A 284 -5.66 -9.33 -25.48
CA ASP A 284 -6.85 -10.01 -25.94
C ASP A 284 -7.33 -9.41 -27.26
N PRO A 285 -7.01 -10.00 -28.43
CA PRO A 285 -7.47 -9.50 -29.71
C PRO A 285 -8.98 -9.67 -29.89
N ASP A 286 -9.61 -10.60 -29.18
CA ASP A 286 -11.05 -10.81 -29.29
C ASP A 286 -11.82 -9.74 -28.53
N PHE A 287 -11.26 -9.24 -27.42
CA PHE A 287 -11.79 -8.05 -26.76
C PHE A 287 -11.91 -6.87 -27.72
N GLU A 288 -10.87 -6.60 -28.53
CA GLU A 288 -10.88 -5.50 -29.49
C GLU A 288 -12.02 -5.64 -30.51
N LYS A 289 -12.29 -6.86 -31.00
CA LYS A 289 -13.38 -7.11 -31.96
C LYS A 289 -14.77 -6.84 -31.38
N THR A 290 -14.91 -6.87 -30.05
CA THR A 290 -16.19 -6.63 -29.37
C THR A 290 -16.46 -5.15 -29.07
N LEU A 291 -15.49 -4.27 -29.30
CA LEU A 291 -15.64 -2.83 -29.04
C LEU A 291 -16.44 -2.15 -30.16
N SER A 292 -17.34 -1.26 -29.78
CA SER A 292 -17.93 -0.30 -30.73
C SER A 292 -16.87 0.65 -31.28
N GLU A 293 -17.19 1.39 -32.35
CA GLU A 293 -16.26 2.34 -32.97
C GLU A 293 -15.73 3.39 -31.98
N LEU A 294 -16.61 3.92 -31.11
CA LEU A 294 -16.22 4.88 -30.08
C LEU A 294 -15.33 4.23 -29.01
N GLU A 295 -15.68 3.06 -28.53
CA GLU A 295 -14.88 2.33 -27.54
C GLU A 295 -13.52 1.90 -28.10
N MET A 296 -13.46 1.52 -29.37
CA MET A 296 -12.23 1.19 -30.08
C MET A 296 -11.33 2.42 -30.21
N SER A 297 -11.90 3.58 -30.56
CA SER A 297 -11.16 4.85 -30.61
C SER A 297 -10.59 5.23 -29.24
N ALA A 298 -11.37 5.07 -28.18
CA ALA A 298 -10.90 5.23 -26.82
C ALA A 298 -9.78 4.23 -26.49
N TRP A 299 -10.01 2.94 -26.74
CA TRP A 299 -9.06 1.88 -26.46
C TRP A 299 -7.72 2.09 -27.16
N ASN A 300 -7.73 2.47 -28.44
CA ASN A 300 -6.51 2.81 -29.17
C ASN A 300 -5.80 4.03 -28.58
N SER A 301 -6.54 5.04 -28.15
CA SER A 301 -5.96 6.19 -27.45
C SER A 301 -5.33 5.79 -26.11
N PHE A 302 -5.97 4.86 -25.37
CA PHE A 302 -5.44 4.33 -24.13
C PHE A 302 -4.19 3.45 -24.35
N LYS A 303 -4.19 2.58 -25.37
CA LYS A 303 -3.01 1.81 -25.80
C LYS A 303 -1.86 2.73 -26.15
N TRP A 304 -2.12 3.76 -26.95
CA TRP A 304 -1.12 4.74 -27.35
C TRP A 304 -0.50 5.44 -26.14
N VAL A 305 -1.29 5.88 -25.16
CA VAL A 305 -0.78 6.48 -23.91
C VAL A 305 0.07 5.46 -23.13
N CYS A 306 -0.39 4.21 -23.02
CA CYS A 306 0.37 3.12 -22.39
C CYS A 306 1.73 2.84 -23.04
N GLU A 307 1.80 2.89 -24.36
CA GLU A 307 3.01 2.54 -25.12
C GLU A 307 3.97 3.72 -25.24
N ASN A 308 3.48 4.94 -25.41
CA ASN A 308 4.34 6.09 -25.71
C ASN A 308 4.74 6.89 -24.47
N PHE A 309 3.91 6.85 -23.42
CA PHE A 309 4.19 7.60 -22.20
C PHE A 309 4.75 6.73 -21.08
N TRP A 310 4.39 5.44 -21.06
CA TRP A 310 4.66 4.55 -19.94
C TRP A 310 5.57 3.36 -20.28
N ALA A 311 5.87 3.10 -21.57
CA ALA A 311 6.81 2.03 -21.96
C ALA A 311 8.29 2.49 -21.96
N THR A 312 8.56 3.80 -21.89
CA THR A 312 9.92 4.32 -21.80
C THR A 312 10.47 4.13 -20.39
N ARG A 313 11.40 3.17 -20.31
CA ARG A 313 12.28 2.90 -19.16
C ARG A 313 12.77 4.19 -18.52
N SER A 314 12.65 4.27 -17.19
CA SER A 314 13.58 4.95 -16.28
C SER A 314 14.00 6.38 -16.66
N ARG A 315 13.12 7.20 -17.28
CA ARG A 315 13.44 8.60 -17.58
C ARG A 315 12.45 9.56 -16.94
N PRO A 316 12.93 10.74 -16.49
CA PRO A 316 12.08 11.82 -16.04
C PRO A 316 11.15 12.20 -17.20
N THR A 317 9.84 12.03 -16.99
CA THR A 317 8.87 12.45 -17.99
C THR A 317 8.87 13.97 -18.03
N THR A 318 9.36 14.54 -19.13
CA THR A 318 9.48 16.00 -19.28
C THR A 318 8.16 16.58 -19.79
N GLU A 319 7.93 17.87 -19.53
CA GLU A 319 6.75 18.63 -19.98
C GLU A 319 6.49 18.50 -21.50
N LYS A 320 7.54 18.20 -22.30
CA LYS A 320 7.46 17.98 -23.75
C LYS A 320 6.78 16.65 -24.14
N GLU A 321 6.79 15.64 -23.28
CA GLU A 321 6.17 14.33 -23.54
C GLU A 321 4.67 14.30 -23.15
N TRP A 322 4.20 15.32 -22.43
CA TRP A 322 2.83 15.38 -21.89
C TRP A 322 1.78 15.86 -22.91
N LYS A 323 2.12 16.82 -23.78
CA LYS A 323 1.16 17.41 -24.73
C LYS A 323 0.49 16.38 -25.68
N PRO A 324 1.23 15.40 -26.23
CA PRO A 324 0.63 14.33 -27.03
C PRO A 324 -0.31 13.44 -26.21
N CYS A 325 0.01 13.19 -24.94
CA CYS A 325 -0.79 12.37 -24.03
C CYS A 325 -2.10 13.04 -23.64
N LEU A 326 -2.11 14.36 -23.45
CA LEU A 326 -3.34 15.14 -23.23
C LEU A 326 -4.29 15.06 -24.43
N THR A 327 -3.75 14.99 -25.65
CA THR A 327 -4.55 14.88 -26.88
C THR A 327 -5.20 13.50 -27.00
N HIS A 328 -4.48 12.43 -26.63
CA HIS A 328 -5.01 11.07 -26.66
C HIS A 328 -5.93 10.77 -25.46
N THR A 329 -5.61 11.24 -24.25
CA THR A 329 -6.54 11.19 -23.11
C THR A 329 -7.81 11.99 -23.37
N ARG A 330 -7.75 13.08 -24.14
CA ARG A 330 -8.93 13.82 -24.63
C ARG A 330 -9.80 12.98 -25.58
N ARG A 331 -9.20 12.32 -26.58
CA ARG A 331 -9.95 11.41 -27.48
C ARG A 331 -10.59 10.25 -26.71
N TRP A 332 -9.84 9.68 -25.75
CA TRP A 332 -10.34 8.66 -24.85
C TRP A 332 -11.50 9.17 -23.99
N ALA A 333 -11.37 10.34 -23.38
CA ALA A 333 -12.38 10.85 -22.47
C ALA A 333 -13.66 11.34 -23.17
N VAL A 334 -13.57 11.86 -24.40
CA VAL A 334 -14.75 12.18 -25.24
C VAL A 334 -15.53 10.93 -25.64
N ALA A 335 -14.85 9.79 -25.77
CA ALA A 335 -15.49 8.50 -26.08
C ALA A 335 -15.94 7.73 -24.83
N CYS A 336 -15.48 8.14 -23.64
CA CYS A 336 -15.86 7.54 -22.34
C CYS A 336 -16.88 8.37 -21.54
N HIS A 337 -17.28 9.54 -22.03
CA HIS A 337 -18.32 10.40 -21.48
C HIS A 337 -19.42 10.62 -22.50
#